data_AF-A0A962S5B4-F1
#
_entry.id   AF-A0A962S5B4-F1
#
_cell.length_a   1.000
_cell.length_b   1.000
_cell.length_c   1.000
_cell.angle_alpha   90.00
_cell.angle_beta   90.00
_cell.angle_gamma   90.00
#
_symmetry.space_group_name_H-M   'P 1'
#
loop_
_entity.id
_entity.type
_entity.pdbx_description
1 polymer ?
#
loop_
_entity_poly.entity_id
_entity_poly.type
_entity_poly.pdbx_seq_one_letter_code
_entity_poly.pdbx_strand_id
1 'polypeptide(L)'
;VFGNGFSSVNNRAVLFIVDIATGTLIRKIDTKVGDASNPNGLASPILVDYNDDKIADRAYAGDLWGNMWAFDLSGTDPTKWDVDYQAANLPAPLFTAKDKDDIRQPITSKPEVTNHPTGGVMVFFGTGKYFDSGDGSAKRKNSFYGIWDDFNATNAVPVSGGRNDLLKQEITHETYTDSSGNSWLSDDVTETANPFPWDLRVTTENSISWGTHKGWYIDLMSPLSFRGWEGERVVSTPLLRDGRVIF
;
A
#
# COMPACT_ATOMS: atom_id res chain seq x y z
N VAL A 1 9.59 -10.14 13.75
CA VAL A 1 8.50 -9.14 13.78
C VAL A 1 7.42 -9.58 12.82
N PHE A 2 6.15 -9.56 13.20
CA PHE A 2 5.03 -9.98 12.34
C PHE A 2 3.73 -9.27 12.72
N GLY A 3 2.83 -9.10 11.75
CA GLY A 3 1.45 -8.67 12.00
C GLY A 3 0.60 -9.82 12.54
N ASN A 4 -0.43 -9.52 13.33
CA ASN A 4 -1.27 -10.54 13.95
C ASN A 4 -2.11 -11.40 12.99
N GLY A 5 -2.11 -11.06 11.70
CA GLY A 5 -2.96 -11.69 10.71
C GLY A 5 -4.43 -11.31 10.89
N PHE A 6 -5.28 -11.98 10.13
CA PHE A 6 -6.70 -11.65 9.99
C PHE A 6 -7.56 -12.56 10.88
N SER A 7 -8.77 -12.12 11.23
CA SER A 7 -9.74 -12.88 12.05
C SER A 7 -9.26 -13.23 13.46
N SER A 8 -8.51 -12.32 14.09
CA SER A 8 -8.09 -12.46 15.48
C SER A 8 -9.26 -12.29 16.47
N VAL A 9 -9.20 -12.93 17.65
CA VAL A 9 -10.25 -12.87 18.69
C VAL A 9 -10.67 -11.45 19.06
N ASN A 10 -9.70 -10.53 19.13
CA ASN A 10 -9.94 -9.14 19.51
C ASN A 10 -10.21 -8.23 18.29
N ASN A 11 -10.17 -8.78 17.07
CA ASN A 11 -10.53 -8.09 15.83
C ASN A 11 -9.74 -6.80 15.55
N ARG A 12 -8.55 -6.65 16.13
CA ARG A 12 -7.68 -5.47 15.97
C ARG A 12 -6.44 -5.78 15.16
N ALA A 13 -5.90 -4.75 14.51
CA ALA A 13 -4.56 -4.82 13.91
C ALA A 13 -3.47 -4.60 14.97
N VAL A 14 -2.51 -5.52 15.04
CA VAL A 14 -1.47 -5.53 16.07
C VAL A 14 -0.13 -5.98 15.46
N LEU A 15 0.95 -5.27 15.78
CA LEU A 15 2.31 -5.68 15.48
C LEU A 15 2.90 -6.45 16.67
N PHE A 16 3.49 -7.61 16.39
CA PHE A 16 4.20 -8.43 17.37
C PHE A 16 5.71 -8.43 17.11
N ILE A 17 6.47 -8.15 18.17
CA ILE A 17 7.92 -8.29 18.20
C ILE A 17 8.24 -9.36 19.26
N VAL A 18 8.90 -10.42 18.82
CA VAL A 18 9.25 -11.58 19.64
C VAL A 18 10.74 -11.85 19.51
N ASP A 19 11.32 -12.37 20.59
CA ASP A 19 12.68 -12.90 20.59
C ASP A 19 12.73 -14.17 19.76
N ILE A 20 13.66 -14.24 18.80
CA ILE A 20 13.72 -15.36 17.84
C ILE A 20 14.21 -16.66 18.47
N ALA A 21 15.00 -16.60 19.55
CA ALA A 21 15.58 -17.77 20.19
C ALA A 21 14.60 -18.43 21.18
N THR A 22 13.82 -17.61 21.89
CA THR A 22 12.95 -18.05 22.99
C THR A 22 11.46 -17.98 22.67
N GLY A 23 11.06 -17.19 21.67
CA GLY A 23 9.66 -16.89 21.39
C GLY A 23 9.03 -15.92 22.40
N THR A 24 9.81 -15.35 23.33
CA THR A 24 9.31 -14.41 24.33
C THR A 24 8.79 -13.14 23.65
N LEU A 25 7.62 -12.67 24.06
CA LEU A 25 7.07 -11.41 23.60
C LEU A 25 7.92 -10.24 24.11
N ILE A 26 8.57 -9.53 23.20
CA ILE A 26 9.32 -8.30 23.51
C ILE A 26 8.36 -7.11 23.54
N ARG A 27 7.52 -7.01 22.51
CA ARG A 27 6.58 -5.89 22.37
C ARG A 27 5.36 -6.28 21.56
N LYS A 28 4.22 -5.72 21.96
CA LYS A 28 2.93 -5.81 21.27
C LYS A 28 2.42 -4.39 21.08
N ILE A 29 2.29 -3.96 19.83
CA ILE A 29 1.83 -2.61 19.48
C ILE A 29 0.43 -2.74 18.86
N ASP A 30 -0.57 -2.20 19.55
CA ASP A 30 -1.99 -2.26 19.15
C ASP A 30 -2.38 -0.94 18.51
N THR A 31 -2.78 -0.98 17.23
CA THR A 31 -3.17 0.22 16.48
C THR A 31 -4.49 0.82 16.95
N LYS A 32 -5.21 0.10 17.83
CA LYS A 32 -6.55 0.45 18.34
C LYS A 32 -7.64 0.46 17.27
N VAL A 33 -7.35 0.04 16.05
CA VAL A 33 -8.33 -0.04 14.95
C VAL A 33 -8.85 -1.46 14.79
N GLY A 34 -10.18 -1.57 14.84
CA GLY A 34 -10.93 -2.80 14.65
C GLY A 34 -11.70 -3.22 15.91
N ASP A 35 -12.84 -3.87 15.67
CA ASP A 35 -13.73 -4.39 16.70
C ASP A 35 -14.57 -5.56 16.14
N ALA A 36 -15.46 -6.13 16.95
CA ALA A 36 -16.27 -7.29 16.54
C ALA A 36 -17.21 -7.00 15.35
N SER A 37 -17.69 -5.76 15.21
CA SER A 37 -18.53 -5.33 14.08
C SER A 37 -17.71 -4.95 12.86
N ASN A 38 -16.46 -4.53 13.09
CA ASN A 38 -15.53 -4.02 12.10
C ASN A 38 -14.18 -4.75 12.21
N PRO A 39 -14.10 -6.06 11.84
CA PRO A 39 -12.88 -6.82 12.05
C PRO A 39 -11.67 -6.26 11.31
N ASN A 40 -10.52 -6.28 11.97
CA ASN A 40 -9.25 -5.86 11.43
C ASN A 40 -8.14 -6.89 11.72
N GLY A 41 -7.01 -6.71 11.05
CA GLY A 41 -5.81 -7.51 11.20
C GLY A 41 -4.66 -6.88 10.43
N LEU A 42 -3.46 -6.96 11.00
CA LEU A 42 -2.26 -6.37 10.40
C LEU A 42 -1.61 -7.39 9.47
N ALA A 43 -1.31 -6.95 8.24
CA ALA A 43 -0.60 -7.73 7.24
C ALA A 43 0.90 -7.87 7.58
N SER A 44 1.64 -8.57 6.72
CA SER A 44 3.09 -8.73 6.88
C SER A 44 3.81 -7.37 6.87
N PRO A 45 4.63 -7.06 7.88
CA PRO A 45 5.41 -5.83 7.90
C PRO A 45 6.66 -5.93 7.03
N ILE A 46 7.16 -4.78 6.58
CA ILE A 46 8.57 -4.60 6.18
C ILE A 46 9.30 -3.84 7.28
N LEU A 47 10.56 -4.21 7.53
CA LEU A 47 11.45 -3.52 8.46
C LEU A 47 12.40 -2.62 7.67
N VAL A 48 12.69 -1.45 8.23
CA VAL A 48 13.55 -0.44 7.62
C VAL A 48 14.62 -0.06 8.65
N ASP A 49 15.85 -0.17 8.20
CA ASP A 49 17.03 0.44 8.83
C ASP A 49 17.33 1.69 7.99
N TYR A 50 17.16 2.87 8.59
CA TYR A 50 17.40 4.14 7.89
C TYR A 50 18.75 4.76 8.27
N ASN A 51 19.46 4.18 9.24
CA ASN A 51 20.70 4.72 9.78
C ASN A 51 21.95 3.86 9.41
N ASP A 52 21.74 2.71 8.76
CA ASP A 52 22.73 1.73 8.28
C ASP A 52 23.55 1.04 9.39
N ASP A 53 22.97 0.88 10.59
CA ASP A 53 23.58 0.16 11.72
C ASP A 53 23.21 -1.34 11.78
N LYS A 54 22.38 -1.81 10.84
CA LYS A 54 21.83 -3.17 10.70
C LYS A 54 20.78 -3.53 11.75
N ILE A 55 20.24 -2.54 12.45
CA ILE A 55 19.14 -2.66 13.39
C ILE A 55 17.91 -2.00 12.75
N ALA A 56 16.76 -2.66 12.85
CA ALA A 56 15.53 -2.09 12.32
C ALA A 56 15.09 -0.89 13.18
N ASP A 57 15.01 0.29 12.57
CA ASP A 57 14.54 1.51 13.22
C ASP A 57 13.04 1.74 13.03
N ARG A 58 12.45 1.16 11.98
CA ARG A 58 11.06 1.42 11.60
C ARG A 58 10.42 0.19 10.99
N ALA A 59 9.09 0.11 11.08
CA ALA A 59 8.32 -0.91 10.37
C ALA A 59 7.12 -0.31 9.66
N TYR A 60 6.75 -0.88 8.52
CA TYR A 60 5.54 -0.51 7.79
C TYR A 60 4.66 -1.73 7.54
N ALA A 61 3.36 -1.60 7.78
CA ALA A 61 2.40 -2.66 7.51
C ALA A 61 1.00 -2.12 7.18
N GLY A 62 0.36 -2.76 6.21
CA GLY A 62 -1.04 -2.53 5.88
C GLY A 62 -2.00 -3.26 6.82
N ASP A 63 -3.27 -2.84 6.83
CA ASP A 63 -4.36 -3.56 7.50
C ASP A 63 -5.63 -3.69 6.63
N LEU A 64 -6.62 -4.41 7.13
CA LEU A 64 -7.89 -4.66 6.40
C LEU A 64 -8.75 -3.40 6.24
N TRP A 65 -8.49 -2.35 7.02
CA TRP A 65 -9.16 -1.06 6.91
C TRP A 65 -8.42 -0.08 6.00
N GLY A 66 -7.41 -0.56 5.27
CA GLY A 66 -6.64 0.23 4.31
C GLY A 66 -5.67 1.19 4.94
N ASN A 67 -5.37 1.04 6.22
CA ASN A 67 -4.38 1.86 6.89
C ASN A 67 -2.99 1.30 6.60
N MET A 68 -2.08 2.15 6.10
CA MET A 68 -0.65 1.88 6.10
C MET A 68 -0.05 2.48 7.37
N TRP A 69 0.36 1.63 8.29
CA TRP A 69 0.94 2.03 9.58
C TRP A 69 2.45 2.20 9.45
N ALA A 70 2.99 3.20 10.15
CA ALA A 70 4.41 3.32 10.45
C ALA A 70 4.59 3.09 11.95
N PHE A 71 5.60 2.29 12.32
CA PHE A 71 5.95 1.99 13.71
C PHE A 71 7.38 2.43 13.97
N ASP A 72 7.60 3.18 15.05
CA ASP A 72 8.94 3.59 15.50
C ASP A 72 9.54 2.49 16.38
N LEU A 73 10.66 1.94 15.92
CA LEU A 73 11.45 0.90 16.57
C LEU A 73 12.89 1.38 16.87
N SER A 74 13.20 2.67 16.68
CA SER A 74 14.57 3.22 16.73
C SER A 74 15.14 3.33 18.15
N GLY A 75 14.27 3.37 19.16
CA GLY A 75 14.68 3.47 20.56
C GLY A 75 15.37 2.21 21.08
N THR A 76 16.39 2.36 21.92
CA THR A 76 17.06 1.24 22.59
C THR A 76 16.23 0.54 23.67
N ASP A 77 15.12 1.16 24.09
CA ASP A 77 14.15 0.62 25.04
C ASP A 77 12.91 0.12 24.30
N PRO A 78 12.72 -1.20 24.15
CA PRO A 78 11.59 -1.77 23.43
C PRO A 78 10.21 -1.41 24.00
N THR A 79 10.15 -0.93 25.24
CA THR A 79 8.88 -0.51 25.85
C THR A 79 8.38 0.82 25.31
N LYS A 80 9.24 1.59 24.62
CA LYS A 80 8.91 2.86 23.96
C LYS A 80 8.52 2.70 22.51
N TRP A 81 8.74 1.54 21.90
CA TRP A 81 8.30 1.26 20.54
C TRP A 81 6.77 1.32 20.44
N ASP A 82 6.27 2.08 19.47
CA ASP A 82 4.84 2.32 19.26
C ASP A 82 4.55 2.68 17.79
N VAL A 83 3.29 2.96 17.47
CA VAL A 83 2.90 3.61 16.22
C VAL A 83 3.54 5.01 16.19
N ASP A 84 4.22 5.33 15.08
CA ASP A 84 5.02 6.56 14.95
C ASP A 84 4.15 7.82 14.94
N TYR A 85 3.03 7.78 14.22
CA TYR A 85 2.12 8.92 14.12
C TYR A 85 0.97 8.84 15.10
N GLN A 86 0.58 10.00 15.62
CA GLN A 86 -0.55 10.15 16.51
C GLN A 86 -1.45 11.30 16.07
N ALA A 87 -2.76 11.13 16.25
CA ALA A 87 -3.76 12.17 16.08
C ALA A 87 -4.70 12.15 17.30
N ALA A 88 -4.85 13.30 17.96
CA ALA A 88 -5.67 13.41 19.18
C ALA A 88 -5.34 12.36 20.26
N ASN A 89 -4.04 12.08 20.47
CA ASN A 89 -3.51 11.07 21.41
C ASN A 89 -3.93 9.61 21.08
N LEU A 90 -4.32 9.33 19.84
CA LEU A 90 -4.58 7.99 19.34
C LEU A 90 -3.59 7.65 18.21
N PRO A 91 -3.24 6.37 18.01
CA PRO A 91 -2.45 5.95 16.86
C PRO A 91 -3.09 6.40 15.54
N ALA A 92 -2.28 6.99 14.67
CA ALA A 92 -2.67 7.40 13.33
C ALA A 92 -1.82 6.65 12.29
N PRO A 93 -2.40 6.25 11.15
CA PRO A 93 -1.62 5.66 10.09
C PRO A 93 -0.81 6.72 9.33
N LEU A 94 0.27 6.30 8.67
CA LEU A 94 0.96 7.13 7.69
C LEU A 94 0.00 7.55 6.57
N PHE A 95 -0.84 6.62 6.11
CA PHE A 95 -1.80 6.86 5.04
C PHE A 95 -3.04 5.95 5.20
N THR A 96 -4.19 6.42 4.74
CA THR A 96 -5.42 5.60 4.64
C THR A 96 -5.83 5.46 3.18
N ALA A 97 -5.69 4.25 2.64
CA ALA A 97 -6.11 3.91 1.29
C ALA A 97 -7.62 3.84 1.17
N LYS A 98 -8.16 4.67 0.28
CA LYS A 98 -9.57 4.73 -0.08
C LYS A 98 -9.71 4.88 -1.57
N ASP A 99 -10.80 4.36 -2.12
CA ASP A 99 -11.18 4.60 -3.50
C ASP A 99 -11.71 6.04 -3.71
N LYS A 100 -12.02 6.38 -4.96
CA LYS A 100 -12.55 7.71 -5.31
C LYS A 100 -13.89 8.06 -4.65
N ASP A 101 -14.60 7.07 -4.11
CA ASP A 101 -15.90 7.20 -3.44
C ASP A 101 -15.74 7.17 -1.90
N ASP A 102 -14.51 7.35 -1.40
CA ASP A 102 -14.13 7.33 0.01
C ASP A 102 -14.31 5.97 0.70
N ILE A 103 -14.38 4.87 -0.08
CA ILE A 103 -14.47 3.51 0.45
C ILE A 103 -13.08 2.96 0.75
N ARG A 104 -12.86 2.45 1.96
CA ARG A 104 -11.59 1.87 2.39
C ARG A 104 -11.19 0.66 1.55
N GLN A 105 -9.91 0.59 1.21
CA GLN A 105 -9.33 -0.46 0.39
C GLN A 105 -8.37 -1.32 1.23
N PRO A 106 -8.68 -2.61 1.50
CA PRO A 106 -7.82 -3.48 2.32
C PRO A 106 -6.39 -3.58 1.78
N ILE A 107 -5.40 -3.70 2.66
CA ILE A 107 -4.00 -3.93 2.29
C ILE A 107 -3.56 -5.26 2.92
N THR A 108 -3.34 -6.28 2.10
CA THR A 108 -2.98 -7.63 2.58
C THR A 108 -1.57 -8.07 2.23
N SER A 109 -0.90 -7.39 1.30
CA SER A 109 0.48 -7.69 0.92
C SER A 109 1.47 -6.92 1.79
N LYS A 110 2.67 -7.48 1.97
CA LYS A 110 3.81 -6.75 2.53
C LYS A 110 4.14 -5.56 1.60
N PRO A 111 4.40 -4.35 2.15
CA PRO A 111 4.89 -3.23 1.34
C PRO A 111 6.36 -3.42 0.94
N GLU A 112 6.83 -2.58 0.01
CA GLU A 112 8.25 -2.39 -0.30
C GLU A 112 8.67 -0.95 -0.01
N VAL A 113 9.94 -0.74 0.33
CA VAL A 113 10.46 0.56 0.74
C VAL A 113 11.79 0.87 0.06
N THR A 114 11.99 2.12 -0.33
CA THR A 114 13.31 2.65 -0.72
C THR A 114 13.50 4.06 -0.18
N ASN A 115 14.75 4.48 -0.04
CA ASN A 115 15.09 5.86 0.33
C ASN A 115 14.49 6.83 -0.68
N HIS A 116 13.90 7.91 -0.16
CA HIS A 116 13.44 9.01 -0.99
C HIS A 116 14.64 9.95 -1.27
N PRO A 117 14.75 10.56 -2.48
CA PRO A 117 15.93 11.35 -2.86
C PRO A 117 16.25 12.55 -1.97
N THR A 118 15.28 13.05 -1.20
CA THR A 118 15.43 14.25 -0.37
C THR A 118 15.25 14.02 1.13
N GLY A 119 15.24 12.76 1.58
CA GLY A 119 15.01 12.41 2.99
C GLY A 119 13.72 11.61 3.20
N GLY A 120 13.69 10.81 4.26
CA GLY A 120 12.66 9.81 4.48
C GLY A 120 12.68 8.68 3.45
N VAL A 121 11.54 8.02 3.28
CA VAL A 121 11.41 6.84 2.42
C VAL A 121 10.13 6.87 1.58
N MET A 122 10.16 6.19 0.44
CA MET A 122 8.97 5.86 -0.33
C MET A 122 8.45 4.48 0.09
N VAL A 123 7.18 4.39 0.45
CA VAL A 123 6.48 3.16 0.83
C VAL A 123 5.52 2.77 -0.29
N PHE A 124 5.77 1.62 -0.93
CA PHE A 124 4.99 1.11 -2.04
C PHE A 124 4.13 -0.07 -1.62
N PHE A 125 2.85 -0.02 -1.96
CA PHE A 125 1.88 -1.06 -1.64
C PHE A 125 0.69 -0.99 -2.58
N GLY A 126 0.09 -2.15 -2.84
CA GLY A 126 -1.20 -2.21 -3.50
C GLY A 126 -2.30 -2.67 -2.56
N THR A 127 -3.53 -2.37 -2.96
CA THR A 127 -4.72 -2.76 -2.22
C THR A 127 -5.35 -4.01 -2.81
N GLY A 128 -6.00 -4.78 -1.95
CA GLY A 128 -6.60 -6.04 -2.31
C GLY A 128 -6.78 -6.93 -1.09
N LYS A 129 -7.68 -7.91 -1.24
CA LYS A 129 -7.74 -9.10 -0.40
C LYS A 129 -8.27 -10.28 -1.20
N TYR A 130 -7.83 -11.48 -0.80
CA TYR A 130 -8.15 -12.73 -1.50
C TYR A 130 -8.13 -13.96 -0.57
N PHE A 131 -8.70 -13.81 0.62
CA PHE A 131 -8.73 -14.89 1.63
C PHE A 131 -10.14 -15.20 2.14
N ASP A 132 -11.12 -14.32 1.91
CA ASP A 132 -12.52 -14.57 2.28
C ASP A 132 -13.32 -15.12 1.10
N SER A 133 -14.40 -15.85 1.43
CA SER A 133 -15.42 -16.23 0.45
C SER A 133 -15.97 -14.98 -0.27
N GLY A 134 -16.15 -15.09 -1.59
CA GLY A 134 -16.63 -14.01 -2.44
C GLY A 134 -15.55 -13.02 -2.92
N ASP A 135 -14.33 -13.07 -2.39
CA ASP A 135 -13.24 -12.23 -2.90
C ASP A 135 -12.92 -12.51 -4.37
N GLY A 136 -13.07 -13.76 -4.81
CA GLY A 136 -12.91 -14.22 -6.20
C GLY A 136 -13.70 -13.45 -7.25
N SER A 137 -14.90 -13.00 -6.89
CA SER A 137 -15.84 -12.34 -7.81
C SER A 137 -16.01 -10.85 -7.53
N ALA A 138 -15.44 -10.34 -6.43
CA ALA A 138 -15.64 -8.96 -6.01
C ALA A 138 -14.87 -7.99 -6.92
N LYS A 139 -15.59 -7.15 -7.67
CA LYS A 139 -15.03 -6.07 -8.50
C LYS A 139 -14.72 -4.83 -7.67
N ARG A 140 -13.90 -4.98 -6.62
CA ARG A 140 -13.48 -3.86 -5.75
C ARG A 140 -12.62 -2.88 -6.54
N LYS A 141 -12.77 -1.59 -6.23
CA LYS A 141 -11.92 -0.54 -6.75
C LYS A 141 -10.61 -0.58 -5.98
N ASN A 142 -9.57 -1.15 -6.55
CA ASN A 142 -8.24 -1.24 -5.93
C ASN A 142 -7.25 -0.31 -6.61
N SER A 143 -6.18 0.00 -5.90
CA SER A 143 -5.16 0.93 -6.37
C SER A 143 -3.79 0.48 -5.91
N PHE A 144 -2.76 0.94 -6.60
CA PHE A 144 -1.38 0.89 -6.14
C PHE A 144 -0.92 2.28 -5.72
N TYR A 145 -0.19 2.35 -4.61
CA TYR A 145 0.25 3.59 -3.99
C TYR A 145 1.76 3.59 -3.81
N GLY A 146 2.38 4.74 -4.02
CA GLY A 146 3.71 5.07 -3.52
C GLY A 146 3.61 6.30 -2.63
N ILE A 147 3.79 6.13 -1.32
CA ILE A 147 3.61 7.19 -0.31
C ILE A 147 4.98 7.63 0.21
N TRP A 148 5.23 8.93 0.22
CA TRP A 148 6.43 9.50 0.82
C TRP A 148 6.20 9.71 2.33
N ASP A 149 7.00 9.01 3.12
CA ASP A 149 7.13 9.22 4.54
C ASP A 149 8.40 10.03 4.82
N ASP A 150 8.22 11.31 5.19
CA ASP A 150 9.30 12.25 5.51
C ASP A 150 9.52 12.38 7.03
N PHE A 151 9.77 11.25 7.69
CA PHE A 151 9.99 11.19 9.14
C PHE A 151 11.22 11.97 9.64
N ASN A 152 12.11 12.39 8.74
CA ASN A 152 13.26 13.24 9.09
C ASN A 152 12.91 14.74 9.14
N ALA A 153 11.71 15.13 8.69
CA ALA A 153 11.28 16.52 8.72
C ALA A 153 11.15 17.05 10.17
N THR A 154 11.45 18.34 10.37
CA THR A 154 11.33 19.00 11.68
C THR A 154 9.92 18.86 12.29
N ASN A 155 8.90 18.79 11.44
CA ASN A 155 7.52 18.52 11.83
C ASN A 155 6.97 17.39 10.96
N ALA A 156 7.51 16.18 11.16
CA ALA A 156 7.01 14.98 10.50
C ALA A 156 5.52 14.79 10.80
N VAL A 157 4.72 14.60 9.74
CA VAL A 157 3.28 14.40 9.80
C VAL A 157 2.86 13.29 8.84
N PRO A 158 1.80 12.53 9.15
CA PRO A 158 1.26 11.55 8.22
C PRO A 158 0.66 12.22 6.97
N VAL A 159 0.54 11.46 5.88
CA VAL A 159 -0.11 11.88 4.64
C VAL A 159 -1.63 11.76 4.81
N SER A 160 -2.23 12.82 5.34
CA SER A 160 -3.63 12.84 5.79
C SER A 160 -4.62 13.41 4.78
N GLY A 161 -4.19 14.11 3.73
CA GLY A 161 -5.07 14.62 2.66
C GLY A 161 -5.54 13.55 1.68
N GLY A 162 -5.12 12.29 1.87
CA GLY A 162 -5.53 11.17 1.03
C GLY A 162 -5.06 11.34 -0.41
N ARG A 163 -5.90 10.98 -1.38
CA ARG A 163 -5.58 11.09 -2.82
C ARG A 163 -5.30 12.53 -3.28
N ASN A 164 -5.78 13.54 -2.57
CA ASN A 164 -5.56 14.94 -2.94
C ASN A 164 -4.10 15.39 -2.73
N ASP A 165 -3.36 14.71 -1.85
CA ASP A 165 -1.93 14.96 -1.64
C ASP A 165 -1.05 14.18 -2.62
N LEU A 166 -1.64 13.34 -3.49
CA LEU A 166 -0.91 12.41 -4.34
C LEU A 166 -1.04 12.77 -5.82
N LEU A 167 0.02 12.54 -6.58
CA LEU A 167 -0.06 12.61 -8.03
C LEU A 167 -0.80 11.39 -8.59
N LYS A 168 -1.86 11.63 -9.37
CA LYS A 168 -2.56 10.56 -10.08
C LYS A 168 -1.74 10.09 -11.30
N GLN A 169 -1.62 8.78 -11.42
CA GLN A 169 -1.25 8.09 -12.65
C GLN A 169 -2.45 7.27 -13.14
N GLU A 170 -2.50 7.00 -14.44
CA GLU A 170 -3.60 6.28 -15.09
C GLU A 170 -3.06 5.23 -16.05
N ILE A 171 -3.80 4.14 -16.21
CA ILE A 171 -3.67 3.27 -17.38
C ILE A 171 -4.42 3.99 -18.51
N THR A 172 -3.72 4.34 -19.57
CA THR A 172 -4.31 5.04 -20.71
C THR A 172 -4.73 4.07 -21.80
N HIS A 173 -3.97 2.99 -22.00
CA HIS A 173 -4.29 1.97 -22.99
C HIS A 173 -4.12 0.58 -22.41
N GLU A 174 -4.91 -0.37 -22.90
CA GLU A 174 -4.68 -1.80 -22.66
C GLU A 174 -4.89 -2.61 -23.93
N THR A 175 -4.23 -3.77 -23.99
CA THR A 175 -4.48 -4.74 -25.04
C THR A 175 -5.84 -5.43 -24.81
N TYR A 176 -6.62 -5.56 -25.89
CA TYR A 176 -7.83 -6.37 -25.91
C TYR A 176 -7.93 -7.17 -27.21
N THR A 177 -8.59 -8.33 -27.16
CA THR A 177 -8.93 -9.12 -28.35
C THR A 177 -10.39 -8.88 -28.72
N ASP A 178 -10.64 -8.49 -29.96
CA ASP A 178 -11.99 -8.26 -30.46
C ASP A 178 -12.72 -9.60 -30.75
N SER A 179 -14.00 -9.51 -31.08
CA SER A 179 -14.82 -10.67 -31.43
C SER A 179 -14.37 -11.42 -32.69
N SER A 180 -13.54 -10.78 -33.53
CA SER A 180 -12.96 -11.38 -34.75
C SER A 180 -11.62 -12.06 -34.49
N GLY A 181 -11.10 -12.00 -33.25
CA GLY A 181 -9.83 -12.60 -32.85
C GLY A 181 -8.60 -11.71 -33.08
N ASN A 182 -8.79 -10.43 -33.46
CA ASN A 182 -7.68 -9.49 -33.63
C ASN A 182 -7.33 -8.82 -32.30
N SER A 183 -6.03 -8.56 -32.07
CA SER A 183 -5.52 -7.92 -30.86
C SER A 183 -5.21 -6.44 -31.12
N TRP A 184 -5.71 -5.57 -30.25
CA TRP A 184 -5.64 -4.12 -30.36
C TRP A 184 -5.14 -3.51 -29.06
N LEU A 185 -4.39 -2.42 -29.16
CA LEU A 185 -4.11 -1.49 -28.07
C LEU A 185 -5.16 -0.37 -28.13
N SER A 186 -5.89 -0.10 -27.04
CA SER A 186 -7.00 0.87 -27.06
C SER A 186 -7.25 1.63 -25.75
N ASP A 187 -7.82 2.83 -25.88
CA ASP A 187 -8.18 3.81 -24.84
C ASP A 187 -9.65 4.30 -24.93
N ASP A 188 -10.59 3.43 -25.37
CA ASP A 188 -12.00 3.73 -25.72
C ASP A 188 -12.22 4.58 -26.97
N VAL A 189 -11.24 5.36 -27.41
CA VAL A 189 -11.40 6.31 -28.51
C VAL A 189 -10.60 5.90 -29.74
N THR A 190 -9.43 5.31 -29.52
CA THR A 190 -8.51 4.90 -30.57
C THR A 190 -8.22 3.40 -30.49
N GLU A 191 -8.02 2.79 -31.66
CA GLU A 191 -7.63 1.39 -31.81
C GLU A 191 -6.41 1.31 -32.71
N THR A 192 -5.31 0.80 -32.17
CA THR A 192 -4.08 0.54 -32.94
C THR A 192 -3.80 -0.94 -32.87
N ALA A 193 -3.48 -1.59 -34.00
CA ALA A 193 -3.14 -3.01 -34.02
C ALA A 193 -2.02 -3.26 -33.01
N ASN A 194 -2.18 -4.25 -32.12
CA ASN A 194 -1.16 -4.54 -31.11
C ASN A 194 0.15 -4.96 -31.82
N PRO A 195 1.23 -4.16 -31.74
CA PRO A 195 2.46 -4.48 -32.45
C PRO A 195 3.31 -5.52 -31.70
N PHE A 196 2.88 -5.93 -30.51
CA PHE A 196 3.59 -6.87 -29.65
C PHE A 196 2.90 -8.24 -29.65
N PRO A 197 3.66 -9.34 -29.46
CA PRO A 197 3.10 -10.68 -29.36
C PRO A 197 2.49 -11.00 -27.97
N TRP A 198 2.28 -9.99 -27.13
CA TRP A 198 1.80 -10.12 -25.75
C TRP A 198 0.87 -8.96 -25.39
N ASP A 199 0.05 -9.17 -24.35
CA ASP A 199 -0.86 -8.15 -23.81
C ASP A 199 -0.09 -7.16 -22.96
N LEU A 200 -0.36 -5.88 -23.15
CA LEU A 200 0.31 -4.79 -22.45
C LEU A 200 -0.66 -3.75 -21.96
N ARG A 201 -0.15 -2.90 -21.06
CA ARG A 201 -0.78 -1.66 -20.66
C ARG A 201 0.19 -0.52 -20.81
N VAL A 202 -0.34 0.64 -21.17
CA VAL A 202 0.39 1.90 -21.21
C VAL A 202 -0.14 2.75 -20.07
N THR A 203 0.77 3.34 -19.29
CA THR A 203 0.44 4.25 -18.21
C THR A 203 0.88 5.67 -18.52
N THR A 204 0.32 6.64 -17.81
CA THR A 204 0.80 8.02 -17.87
C THR A 204 2.24 8.16 -17.39
N GLU A 205 2.93 9.21 -17.85
CA GLU A 205 4.26 9.62 -17.40
C GLU A 205 4.18 10.99 -16.68
N ASN A 206 3.16 11.18 -15.82
CA ASN A 206 3.00 12.45 -15.12
C ASN A 206 4.19 12.68 -14.17
N SER A 207 4.84 13.84 -14.28
CA SER A 207 6.00 14.20 -13.45
C SER A 207 5.59 14.61 -12.05
N ILE A 208 6.23 14.00 -11.05
CA ILE A 208 6.00 14.31 -9.64
C ILE A 208 6.73 15.59 -9.21
N SER A 209 6.03 16.43 -8.45
CA SER A 209 6.59 17.60 -7.77
C SER A 209 6.53 17.39 -6.26
N TRP A 210 7.66 17.09 -5.62
CA TRP A 210 7.75 16.78 -4.18
C TRP A 210 7.47 17.99 -3.26
N GLY A 211 7.50 19.21 -3.81
CA GLY A 211 7.02 20.40 -3.08
C GLY A 211 5.50 20.45 -2.91
N THR A 212 4.75 19.65 -3.69
CA THR A 212 3.28 19.64 -3.70
C THR A 212 2.71 18.27 -3.36
N HIS A 213 3.32 17.21 -3.89
CA HIS A 213 2.82 15.85 -3.75
C HIS A 213 3.57 15.11 -2.65
N LYS A 214 2.85 14.26 -1.92
CA LYS A 214 3.36 13.34 -0.90
C LYS A 214 3.42 11.89 -1.40
N GLY A 215 3.50 11.73 -2.72
CA GLY A 215 3.51 10.43 -3.37
C GLY A 215 2.66 10.41 -4.64
N TRP A 216 2.30 9.21 -5.07
CA TRP A 216 1.48 8.97 -6.24
C TRP A 216 0.57 7.75 -6.04
N TYR A 217 -0.45 7.63 -6.87
CA TYR A 217 -1.28 6.44 -6.95
C TYR A 217 -1.68 6.13 -8.39
N ILE A 218 -1.98 4.87 -8.67
CA ILE A 218 -2.62 4.41 -9.90
C ILE A 218 -3.80 3.53 -9.54
N ASP A 219 -4.97 3.82 -10.12
CA ASP A 219 -6.14 2.96 -9.99
C ASP A 219 -6.00 1.75 -10.92
N LEU A 220 -6.30 0.55 -10.40
CA LEU A 220 -6.27 -0.71 -11.15
C LEU A 220 -7.58 -0.89 -11.93
N MET A 221 -7.84 0.08 -12.81
CA MET A 221 -9.03 0.19 -13.63
C MET A 221 -8.64 0.11 -15.11
N SER A 222 -9.36 -0.70 -15.88
CA SER A 222 -9.21 -0.72 -17.33
C SER A 222 -9.62 0.64 -17.91
N PRO A 223 -8.87 1.19 -18.88
CA PRO A 223 -9.26 2.40 -19.61
C PRO A 223 -10.46 2.17 -20.53
N LEU A 224 -10.85 0.91 -20.79
CA LEU A 224 -11.97 0.57 -21.65
C LEU A 224 -13.29 0.63 -20.85
N SER A 225 -14.19 1.53 -21.22
CA SER A 225 -15.48 1.83 -20.59
C SER A 225 -16.37 0.61 -20.40
N PHE A 226 -16.30 -0.36 -21.31
CA PHE A 226 -17.07 -1.60 -21.22
C PHE A 226 -16.47 -2.62 -20.22
N ARG A 227 -15.24 -2.39 -19.75
CA ARG A 227 -14.59 -3.17 -18.68
C ARG A 227 -14.56 -2.37 -17.37
N GLY A 228 -13.87 -1.23 -17.36
CA GLY A 228 -13.68 -0.41 -16.17
C GLY A 228 -13.07 -1.21 -15.01
N TRP A 229 -13.80 -1.33 -13.90
CA TRP A 229 -13.33 -2.03 -12.69
C TRP A 229 -13.56 -3.54 -12.78
N GLU A 230 -12.53 -4.30 -13.15
CA GLU A 230 -12.60 -5.77 -13.23
C GLU A 230 -12.20 -6.49 -11.93
N GLY A 231 -11.93 -5.75 -10.85
CA GLY A 231 -11.52 -6.33 -9.57
C GLY A 231 -10.06 -6.77 -9.50
N GLU A 232 -9.23 -6.25 -10.41
CA GLU A 232 -7.78 -6.30 -10.31
C GLU A 232 -7.31 -5.79 -8.94
N ARG A 233 -6.28 -6.41 -8.40
CA ARG A 233 -5.82 -6.19 -7.02
C ARG A 233 -4.40 -6.68 -6.85
N VAL A 234 -3.71 -6.13 -5.86
CA VAL A 234 -2.37 -6.58 -5.47
C VAL A 234 -2.46 -7.32 -4.15
N VAL A 235 -2.10 -8.60 -4.19
CA VAL A 235 -2.05 -9.48 -3.01
C VAL A 235 -0.69 -10.17 -2.85
N SER A 236 0.23 -9.90 -3.76
CA SER A 236 1.65 -10.26 -3.71
C SER A 236 2.49 -9.08 -3.25
N THR A 237 3.67 -9.36 -2.69
CA THR A 237 4.63 -8.30 -2.36
C THR A 237 5.14 -7.67 -3.68
N PRO A 238 5.13 -6.35 -3.83
CA PRO A 238 5.77 -5.68 -4.96
C PRO A 238 7.29 -5.89 -4.92
N LEU A 239 7.99 -5.56 -5.99
CA LEU A 239 9.45 -5.66 -6.07
C LEU A 239 10.03 -4.33 -6.54
N LEU A 240 11.04 -3.84 -5.82
CA LEU A 240 11.84 -2.70 -6.26
C LEU A 240 13.12 -3.17 -6.94
N ARG A 241 13.36 -2.67 -8.15
CA ARG A 241 14.55 -3.00 -8.92
C ARG A 241 14.88 -1.91 -9.93
N ASP A 242 16.13 -1.44 -9.93
CA ASP A 242 16.68 -0.51 -10.92
C ASP A 242 15.80 0.74 -11.15
N GLY A 243 15.31 1.34 -10.06
CA GLY A 243 14.45 2.53 -10.10
C GLY A 243 12.99 2.25 -10.52
N ARG A 244 12.57 0.98 -10.54
CA ARG A 244 11.22 0.55 -10.91
C ARG A 244 10.55 -0.20 -9.76
N VAL A 245 9.23 -0.08 -9.70
CA VAL A 245 8.38 -0.95 -8.89
C VAL A 245 7.63 -1.90 -9.82
N ILE A 246 7.63 -3.19 -9.48
CA ILE A 246 6.96 -4.27 -10.22
C ILE A 246 5.90 -4.84 -9.29
N PHE A 247 4.65 -4.90 -9.73
CA PHE A 247 3.51 -5.31 -8.91
C PHE A 247 2.42 -5.97 -9.74
#